data_AF-A0A0C9UEC4-F1
#
_entry.id   AF-A0A0C9UEC4-F1
#
_cell.length_a   1.000
_cell.length_b   1.000
_cell.length_c   1.000
_cell.angle_alpha   90.00
_cell.angle_beta   90.00
_cell.angle_gamma   90.00
#
_symmetry.space_group_name_H-M   'P 1'
#
loop_
_entity.id
_entity.type
_entity.pdbx_description
1 polymer ?
#
loop_
_entity_poly.entity_id
_entity_poly.type
_entity_poly.pdbx_seq_one_letter_code
_entity_poly.pdbx_strand_id
1 'polypeptide(L)'
;ARKSLFGEIEDDVSLYHYLVLRVRVAGDKSTHNSYYCNVQTNSLIQTDLFQHRIWFNKPYEWEDVAIPLEAFVLTSYGRVVSRDLTLLDHRIRTIGISILGGNSGVEGKYELGIKSIKAVTERDLEVVPSTIGSGFNLDSLLPKDDASDTDSLSSDSSESTQKTSS
;
A
#
# COMPACT_ATOMS: atom_id res chain seq x y z
N ALA A 1 -21.76 4.41 -1.35
CA ALA A 1 -21.82 3.14 -2.08
C ALA A 1 -22.88 3.26 -3.19
N ARG A 2 -22.68 2.60 -4.34
CA ARG A 2 -23.58 2.74 -5.51
C ARG A 2 -24.80 1.85 -5.28
N LYS A 3 -25.90 2.46 -4.85
CA LYS A 3 -27.16 1.76 -4.58
C LYS A 3 -27.91 1.48 -5.87
N SER A 4 -28.28 0.22 -6.08
CA SER A 4 -29.23 -0.26 -7.07
C SER A 4 -30.57 -0.59 -6.39
N LEU A 5 -31.64 -0.72 -7.17
CA LEU A 5 -32.92 -1.26 -6.68
C LEU A 5 -32.79 -2.69 -6.10
N PHE A 6 -31.68 -3.37 -6.40
CA PHE A 6 -31.37 -4.74 -5.99
C PHE A 6 -30.27 -4.87 -4.93
N GLY A 7 -29.84 -3.77 -4.31
CA GLY A 7 -28.80 -3.78 -3.27
C GLY A 7 -27.58 -2.89 -3.61
N GLU A 8 -26.46 -3.12 -2.94
CA GLU A 8 -25.20 -2.46 -3.26
C GLU A 8 -24.59 -3.09 -4.51
N ILE A 9 -24.14 -2.28 -5.46
CA ILE A 9 -23.43 -2.77 -6.66
C ILE A 9 -22.02 -3.20 -6.23
N GLU A 10 -21.71 -4.46 -6.51
CA GLU A 10 -20.42 -5.09 -6.24
C GLU A 10 -19.81 -5.59 -7.54
N ASP A 11 -18.49 -5.51 -7.64
CA ASP A 11 -17.69 -6.06 -8.72
C ASP A 11 -17.00 -7.34 -8.22
N ASP A 12 -17.05 -8.40 -9.04
CA ASP A 12 -16.33 -9.66 -8.80
C ASP A 12 -15.07 -9.69 -9.66
N VAL A 13 -13.91 -9.67 -9.00
CA VAL A 13 -12.60 -9.74 -9.66
C VAL A 13 -11.82 -11.00 -9.28
N SER A 14 -12.48 -12.02 -8.73
CA SER A 14 -11.83 -13.26 -8.26
C SER A 14 -11.06 -14.04 -9.34
N LEU A 15 -11.38 -13.80 -10.62
CA LEU A 15 -10.68 -14.41 -11.76
C LEU A 15 -9.42 -13.64 -12.19
N TYR A 16 -9.17 -12.46 -11.62
CA TYR A 16 -8.04 -11.61 -11.94
C TYR A 16 -7.00 -11.66 -10.83
N HIS A 17 -5.75 -11.34 -11.18
CA HIS A 17 -4.61 -11.43 -10.26
C HIS A 17 -4.04 -10.05 -9.95
N TYR A 18 -4.22 -9.09 -10.87
CA TYR A 18 -3.65 -7.75 -10.76
C TYR A 18 -4.68 -6.67 -11.03
N LEU A 19 -4.49 -5.54 -10.36
CA LEU A 19 -5.08 -4.27 -10.73
C LEU A 19 -4.03 -3.43 -11.49
N VAL A 20 -4.27 -3.16 -12.76
CA VAL A 20 -3.40 -2.34 -13.60
C VAL A 20 -3.95 -0.92 -13.71
N LEU A 21 -3.14 0.04 -13.25
CA LEU A 21 -3.43 1.46 -13.32
C LEU A 21 -2.58 2.09 -14.40
N ARG A 22 -3.21 2.68 -15.42
CA ARG A 22 -2.51 3.52 -16.39
C ARG A 22 -2.50 4.95 -15.90
N VAL A 23 -1.35 5.41 -15.45
CA VAL A 23 -1.20 6.64 -14.68
C VAL A 23 -0.02 7.48 -15.17
N ARG A 24 -0.06 8.77 -14.85
CA ARG A 24 1.03 9.71 -15.06
C ARG A 24 1.18 10.59 -13.82
N VAL A 25 2.24 10.39 -13.05
CA VAL A 25 2.55 11.29 -11.93
C VAL A 25 3.26 12.54 -12.44
N ALA A 26 2.91 13.69 -11.89
CA ALA A 26 3.53 14.97 -12.15
C ALA A 26 3.57 15.78 -10.83
N GLY A 27 3.73 17.10 -10.91
CA GLY A 27 3.90 17.92 -9.71
C GLY A 27 5.30 17.78 -9.10
N ASP A 28 5.41 18.12 -7.82
CA ASP A 28 6.69 18.19 -7.12
C ASP A 28 7.21 16.79 -6.75
N LYS A 29 8.53 16.58 -6.85
CA LYS A 29 9.15 15.26 -6.57
C LYS A 29 8.86 14.75 -5.16
N SER A 30 8.68 15.65 -4.20
CA SER A 30 8.30 15.30 -2.82
C SER A 30 6.96 14.57 -2.73
N THR A 31 6.01 14.85 -3.64
CA THR A 31 4.65 14.31 -3.60
C THR A 31 4.48 13.00 -4.36
N HIS A 32 5.47 12.57 -5.15
CA HIS A 32 5.35 11.40 -6.02
C HIS A 32 5.11 10.09 -5.26
N ASN A 33 5.62 9.97 -4.03
CA ASN A 33 5.45 8.77 -3.20
C ASN A 33 4.22 8.82 -2.28
N SER A 34 3.29 9.75 -2.54
CA SER A 34 2.18 10.04 -1.64
C SER A 34 0.83 9.62 -2.21
N TYR A 35 0.81 8.71 -3.18
CA TYR A 35 -0.42 8.19 -3.78
C TYR A 35 -0.70 6.75 -3.35
N TYR A 36 -1.96 6.47 -3.05
CA TYR A 36 -2.43 5.14 -2.65
C TYR A 36 -3.62 4.73 -3.52
N CYS A 37 -3.63 3.47 -3.91
CA CYS A 37 -4.81 2.80 -4.42
C CYS A 37 -5.54 2.14 -3.24
N ASN A 38 -6.84 2.40 -3.15
CA ASN A 38 -7.69 1.88 -2.09
C ASN A 38 -8.80 1.01 -2.69
N VAL A 39 -9.05 -0.12 -2.07
CA VAL A 39 -10.16 -1.01 -2.41
C VAL A 39 -11.04 -1.17 -1.18
N GLN A 40 -12.34 -0.88 -1.34
CA GLN A 40 -13.33 -1.19 -0.31
C GLN A 40 -14.10 -2.43 -0.73
N THR A 41 -14.16 -3.41 0.14
CA THR A 41 -15.00 -4.60 -0.06
C THR A 41 -16.25 -4.51 0.80
N ASN A 42 -17.27 -5.33 0.53
CA ASN A 42 -18.43 -5.46 1.42
C ASN A 42 -18.12 -6.38 2.61
N SER A 43 -17.26 -5.91 3.51
CA SER A 43 -17.02 -6.55 4.82
C SER A 43 -18.01 -6.03 5.88
N LEU A 44 -18.09 -6.71 7.02
CA LEU A 44 -18.91 -6.29 8.15
C LEU A 44 -18.46 -4.96 8.77
N ILE A 45 -17.20 -4.58 8.57
CA ILE A 45 -16.59 -3.38 9.15
C ILE A 45 -16.48 -2.33 8.04
N GLN A 46 -17.33 -1.31 8.09
CA GLN A 46 -17.39 -0.30 7.03
C GLN A 46 -16.13 0.56 6.89
N THR A 47 -15.30 0.61 7.94
CA THR A 47 -14.04 1.36 7.96
C THR A 47 -12.85 0.59 7.40
N ASP A 48 -13.03 -0.69 7.08
CA ASP A 48 -12.01 -1.50 6.46
C ASP A 48 -11.70 -0.98 5.05
N LEU A 49 -10.40 -0.81 4.81
CA LEU A 49 -9.87 -0.31 3.56
C LEU A 49 -8.63 -1.13 3.21
N PHE A 50 -8.65 -1.78 2.07
CA PHE A 50 -7.46 -2.40 1.52
C PHE A 50 -6.66 -1.32 0.81
N GLN A 51 -5.41 -1.13 1.19
CA GLN A 51 -4.58 -0.03 0.69
C GLN A 51 -3.26 -0.56 0.12
N HIS A 52 -2.84 0.02 -1.00
CA HIS A 52 -1.53 -0.21 -1.58
C HIS A 52 -0.93 1.11 -2.04
N ARG A 53 0.35 1.36 -1.72
CA ARG A 53 1.07 2.54 -2.20
C ARG A 53 1.41 2.39 -3.68
N ILE A 54 1.13 3.42 -4.48
CA ILE A 54 1.50 3.42 -5.90
C ILE A 54 2.95 3.88 -6.01
N TRP A 55 3.79 3.04 -6.63
CA TRP A 55 5.17 3.37 -6.97
C TRP A 55 5.26 3.71 -8.45
N PHE A 56 5.93 4.81 -8.75
CA PHE A 56 6.12 5.31 -10.11
C PHE A 56 7.56 5.13 -10.54
N ASN A 57 7.78 4.63 -11.76
CA ASN A 57 9.10 4.47 -12.34
C ASN A 57 9.39 5.53 -13.40
N LYS A 58 8.36 6.12 -14.00
CA LYS A 58 8.48 7.06 -15.13
C LYS A 58 7.71 8.36 -14.84
N PRO A 59 8.26 9.27 -14.03
CA PRO A 59 7.59 10.54 -13.72
C PRO A 59 7.39 11.38 -15.00
N TYR A 60 6.28 12.12 -15.05
CA TYR A 60 5.83 12.92 -16.19
C TYR A 60 5.46 12.14 -17.46
N GLU A 61 5.55 10.81 -17.45
CA GLU A 61 5.16 9.94 -18.55
C GLU A 61 3.99 9.01 -18.16
N TRP A 62 3.27 8.52 -19.17
CA TRP A 62 2.25 7.51 -18.95
C TRP A 62 2.91 6.15 -18.74
N GLU A 63 2.66 5.52 -17.60
CA GLU A 63 3.10 4.17 -17.30
C GLU A 63 1.93 3.30 -16.80
N ASP A 64 2.09 2.00 -16.94
CA ASP A 64 1.16 1.00 -16.44
C ASP A 64 1.75 0.41 -15.16
N VAL A 65 1.07 0.65 -14.02
CA VAL A 65 1.45 0.12 -12.71
C VAL A 65 0.56 -1.07 -12.41
N ALA A 66 1.14 -2.28 -12.39
CA ALA A 66 0.45 -3.50 -12.00
C ALA A 66 0.60 -3.74 -10.50
N ILE A 67 -0.51 -3.82 -9.78
CA ILE A 67 -0.55 -4.09 -8.35
C ILE A 67 -1.17 -5.48 -8.15
N PRO A 68 -0.44 -6.46 -7.58
CA PRO A 68 -1.04 -7.74 -7.21
C PRO A 68 -2.20 -7.53 -6.23
N LEU A 69 -3.33 -8.21 -6.43
CA LEU A 69 -4.48 -8.08 -5.52
C LEU A 69 -4.13 -8.53 -4.08
N GLU A 70 -3.20 -9.48 -3.94
CA GLU A 70 -2.67 -9.95 -2.66
C GLU A 70 -1.74 -8.94 -1.96
N ALA A 71 -1.21 -7.94 -2.68
CA ALA A 71 -0.30 -6.95 -2.11
C ALA A 71 -1.03 -5.87 -1.30
N PHE A 72 -2.35 -5.82 -1.35
CA PHE A 72 -3.13 -4.85 -0.60
C PHE A 72 -3.14 -5.20 0.89
N VAL A 73 -2.85 -4.19 1.72
CA VAL A 73 -2.83 -4.33 3.18
C VAL A 73 -4.15 -3.83 3.75
N LEU A 74 -4.75 -4.61 4.65
CA LEU A 74 -5.96 -4.19 5.34
C LEU A 74 -5.63 -3.12 6.39
N THR A 75 -6.31 -1.98 6.28
CA THR A 75 -6.28 -0.91 7.27
C THR A 75 -7.69 -0.59 7.76
N SER A 76 -7.78 -0.07 8.98
CA SER A 76 -9.00 0.43 9.57
C SER A 76 -8.66 1.69 10.37
N TYR A 77 -9.45 2.75 10.17
CA TYR A 77 -9.15 4.08 10.74
C TYR A 77 -7.71 4.57 10.45
N GLY A 78 -7.16 4.19 9.29
CA GLY A 78 -5.79 4.54 8.89
C GLY A 78 -4.68 3.77 9.65
N ARG A 79 -5.03 2.76 10.43
CA ARG A 79 -4.07 1.85 11.10
C ARG A 79 -4.06 0.50 10.40
N VAL A 80 -2.88 -0.08 10.24
CA VAL A 80 -2.75 -1.44 9.70
C VAL A 80 -3.42 -2.42 10.66
N VAL A 81 -4.38 -3.19 10.15
CA VAL A 81 -5.08 -4.24 10.91
C VAL A 81 -4.37 -5.56 10.70
N SER A 82 -4.08 -5.91 9.44
CA SER A 82 -3.37 -7.13 9.08
C SER A 82 -2.75 -7.03 7.70
N ARG A 83 -1.61 -7.71 7.53
CA ARG A 83 -0.96 -7.96 6.24
C ARG A 83 -1.29 -9.35 5.70
N ASP A 84 -1.78 -10.24 6.55
CA ASP A 84 -2.04 -11.64 6.21
C ASP A 84 -3.46 -11.86 5.69
N LEU A 85 -4.34 -10.85 5.83
CA LEU A 85 -5.69 -10.90 5.30
C LEU A 85 -5.70 -10.50 3.83
N THR A 86 -6.09 -11.46 2.99
CA THR A 86 -6.28 -11.26 1.55
C THR A 86 -7.54 -10.44 1.25
N LEU A 87 -7.47 -9.66 0.18
CA LEU A 87 -8.61 -8.91 -0.36
C LEU A 87 -9.81 -9.84 -0.65
N LEU A 88 -11.01 -9.42 -0.24
CA LEU A 88 -12.27 -10.08 -0.66
C LEU A 88 -12.63 -9.65 -2.10
N ASP A 89 -11.99 -10.32 -3.05
CA ASP A 89 -12.05 -10.10 -4.50
C ASP A 89 -13.44 -10.22 -5.16
N HIS A 90 -14.35 -11.03 -4.62
CA HIS A 90 -15.70 -11.24 -5.16
C HIS A 90 -16.73 -10.19 -4.71
N ARG A 91 -16.35 -9.26 -3.82
CA ARG A 91 -17.26 -8.24 -3.24
C ARG A 91 -16.63 -6.86 -3.22
N ILE A 92 -16.01 -6.43 -4.32
CA ILE A 92 -15.44 -5.09 -4.42
C ILE A 92 -16.58 -4.07 -4.56
N ARG A 93 -16.62 -3.08 -3.66
CA ARG A 93 -17.58 -1.97 -3.72
C ARG A 93 -17.01 -0.76 -4.44
N THR A 94 -15.76 -0.42 -4.15
CA THR A 94 -15.11 0.76 -4.72
C THR A 94 -13.62 0.53 -4.93
N ILE A 95 -13.09 1.17 -5.98
CA ILE A 95 -11.67 1.40 -6.18
C ILE A 95 -11.48 2.91 -6.18
N GLY A 96 -10.59 3.41 -5.32
CA GLY A 96 -10.35 4.83 -5.13
C GLY A 96 -8.87 5.15 -5.12
N ILE A 97 -8.54 6.42 -5.40
CA ILE A 97 -7.20 6.96 -5.22
C ILE A 97 -7.23 7.95 -4.07
N SER A 98 -6.27 7.84 -3.16
CA SER A 98 -6.05 8.83 -2.11
C SER A 98 -4.64 9.38 -2.14
N ILE A 99 -4.47 10.56 -1.57
CA ILE A 99 -3.18 11.17 -1.31
C ILE A 99 -2.85 11.12 0.17
N LEU A 100 -1.59 10.93 0.50
CA LEU A 100 -1.05 11.17 1.83
C LEU A 100 -0.76 12.66 1.94
N GLY A 101 -1.41 13.35 2.87
CA GLY A 101 -1.27 14.80 3.05
C GLY A 101 -0.88 15.20 4.48
N GLY A 102 -0.63 16.50 4.66
CA GLY A 102 -0.70 17.28 5.91
C GLY A 102 0.17 16.81 7.08
N ASN A 103 -0.17 15.67 7.68
CA ASN A 103 0.48 15.14 8.88
C ASN A 103 1.69 14.24 8.58
N SER A 104 2.00 14.03 7.31
CA SER A 104 3.09 13.15 6.85
C SER A 104 4.38 13.90 6.50
N GLY A 105 4.39 15.23 6.62
CA GLY A 105 5.53 16.06 6.23
C GLY A 105 5.71 16.19 4.70
N VAL A 106 4.75 15.69 3.91
CA VAL A 106 4.78 15.82 2.45
C VAL A 106 4.06 17.11 2.04
N GLU A 107 4.85 18.07 1.57
CA GLU A 107 4.39 19.34 1.00
C GLU A 107 4.73 19.43 -0.48
N GLY A 108 3.93 20.18 -1.22
CA GLY A 108 4.14 20.49 -2.64
C GLY A 108 2.89 20.34 -3.49
N LYS A 109 3.05 20.60 -4.77
CA LYS A 109 2.01 20.41 -5.78
C LYS A 109 1.80 18.92 -6.06
N TYR A 110 0.59 18.45 -5.83
CA TYR A 110 0.14 17.10 -6.24
C TYR A 110 -0.42 17.16 -7.66
N GLU A 111 -0.02 16.22 -8.51
CA GLU A 111 -0.60 16.05 -9.84
C GLU A 111 -0.55 14.58 -10.26
N LEU A 112 -1.71 13.98 -10.51
CA LEU A 112 -1.83 12.60 -10.98
C LEU A 112 -2.85 12.53 -12.11
N GLY A 113 -2.40 12.12 -13.29
CA GLY A 113 -3.26 11.73 -14.40
C GLY A 113 -3.63 10.25 -14.28
N ILE A 114 -4.91 9.93 -14.44
CA ILE A 114 -5.42 8.55 -14.48
C ILE A 114 -6.12 8.36 -15.81
N LYS A 115 -5.67 7.38 -16.60
CA LYS A 115 -6.26 7.05 -17.90
C LYS A 115 -7.20 5.86 -17.82
N SER A 116 -6.81 4.82 -17.08
CA SER A 116 -7.66 3.65 -16.86
C SER A 116 -7.23 2.87 -15.63
N ILE A 117 -8.17 2.13 -15.06
CA ILE A 117 -7.95 1.11 -14.03
C ILE A 117 -8.59 -0.18 -14.56
N LYS A 118 -7.85 -1.29 -14.56
CA LYS A 118 -8.30 -2.58 -15.11
C LYS A 118 -7.91 -3.73 -14.20
N ALA A 119 -8.80 -4.69 -14.03
CA ALA A 119 -8.44 -5.99 -13.45
C ALA A 119 -7.95 -6.90 -14.59
N VAL A 120 -6.82 -7.60 -14.38
CA VAL A 120 -6.18 -8.42 -15.42
C VAL A 120 -5.60 -9.71 -14.85
N THR A 121 -5.45 -10.72 -15.70
CA THR A 121 -4.76 -11.97 -15.36
C THR A 121 -3.27 -11.88 -15.69
N GLU A 122 -2.47 -12.85 -15.23
CA GLU A 122 -1.04 -12.94 -15.59
C GLU A 122 -0.80 -12.93 -17.10
N ARG A 123 -1.68 -13.59 -17.88
CA ARG A 123 -1.57 -13.69 -19.34
C ARG A 123 -1.75 -12.34 -20.05
N ASP A 124 -2.43 -11.40 -19.41
CA ASP A 124 -2.71 -10.08 -19.98
C ASP A 124 -1.57 -9.09 -19.71
N LEU A 125 -0.66 -9.40 -18.77
CA LEU A 125 0.49 -8.55 -18.44
C LEU A 125 1.54 -8.52 -19.56
N GLU A 126 1.67 -9.59 -20.34
CA GLU A 126 2.65 -9.71 -21.44
C GLU A 126 2.31 -8.82 -22.66
N VAL A 127 1.04 -8.41 -22.81
CA VAL A 127 0.58 -7.51 -23.87
C VAL A 127 0.79 -6.02 -23.51
N VAL A 128 1.32 -5.75 -22.32
CA VAL A 128 1.79 -4.42 -21.92
C VAL A 128 3.23 -4.25 -22.43
N PRO A 129 3.51 -3.32 -23.37
CA PRO A 129 4.84 -3.22 -23.95
C PRO A 129 5.87 -2.82 -22.88
N SER A 130 6.68 -3.81 -22.47
CA SER A 130 7.97 -3.70 -21.80
C SER A 130 8.03 -2.77 -20.57
N THR A 131 7.53 -3.21 -19.42
CA THR A 131 8.09 -2.85 -18.09
C THR A 131 7.83 -3.97 -17.07
N ILE A 132 8.10 -5.23 -17.43
CA ILE A 132 8.58 -6.17 -16.41
C ILE A 132 10.06 -5.86 -16.29
N GLY A 133 10.40 -4.98 -15.35
CA GLY A 133 11.78 -4.75 -14.98
C GLY A 133 12.39 -6.10 -14.63
N SER A 134 13.52 -6.43 -15.25
CA SER A 134 14.37 -7.59 -14.96
C SER A 134 15.01 -7.51 -13.56
N GLY A 135 14.25 -7.10 -12.55
CA GLY A 135 14.71 -6.79 -11.21
C GLY A 135 13.66 -6.99 -10.12
N PHE A 136 12.51 -7.61 -10.42
CA PHE A 136 11.61 -8.10 -9.37
C PHE A 136 12.27 -9.28 -8.65
N ASN A 137 13.02 -8.99 -7.59
CA ASN A 137 13.52 -9.98 -6.66
C ASN A 137 12.44 -10.24 -5.60
N LEU A 138 11.86 -11.44 -5.62
CA LEU A 138 10.83 -11.88 -4.68
C LEU A 138 11.31 -11.86 -3.21
N ASP A 139 12.61 -12.01 -2.96
CA ASP A 139 13.22 -11.94 -1.63
C ASP A 139 13.21 -10.53 -1.03
N SER A 140 13.01 -9.49 -1.85
CA SER A 140 12.94 -8.11 -1.36
C SER A 140 11.57 -7.74 -0.74
N LEU A 141 10.57 -8.62 -0.89
CA LEU A 141 9.24 -8.48 -0.32
C LEU A 141 9.05 -9.19 1.03
N LEU A 142 10.03 -10.00 1.45
CA LEU A 142 10.07 -10.47 2.83
C LEU A 142 10.42 -9.29 3.75
N PRO A 143 9.68 -9.10 4.87
CA PRO A 143 10.11 -8.16 5.89
C PRO A 143 11.55 -8.49 6.27
N LYS A 144 12.46 -7.55 6.10
CA LYS A 144 13.73 -7.64 6.82
C LYS A 144 13.33 -7.51 8.27
N ASP A 145 13.38 -8.61 9.01
CA ASP A 145 13.25 -8.59 10.45
C ASP A 145 14.11 -7.43 10.96
N ASP A 146 13.46 -6.44 11.56
CA ASP A 146 14.15 -5.38 12.31
C ASP A 146 14.85 -6.11 13.44
N ALA A 147 16.10 -6.51 13.16
CA ALA A 147 17.00 -7.13 14.09
C ALA A 147 17.20 -6.15 15.24
N SER A 148 16.38 -6.33 16.27
CA SER A 148 16.69 -6.16 17.67
C SER A 148 17.79 -5.13 17.94
N ASP A 149 17.38 -3.88 18.14
CA ASP A 149 18.07 -3.00 19.08
C ASP A 149 17.99 -3.67 20.45
N THR A 150 18.90 -4.63 20.70
CA THR A 150 19.22 -5.05 22.05
C THR A 150 20.05 -3.92 22.65
N ASP A 151 19.34 -3.01 23.31
CA ASP A 151 19.91 -1.97 24.14
C ASP A 151 20.81 -2.66 25.18
N SER A 152 22.11 -2.46 25.04
CA SER A 152 23.13 -3.02 25.91
C SER A 152 23.05 -2.32 27.26
N LEU A 153 22.35 -2.95 28.21
CA LEU A 153 22.44 -2.65 29.63
C LEU A 153 23.89 -2.92 30.11
N SER A 154 24.71 -1.88 30.15
CA SER A 154 25.97 -1.88 30.88
C SER A 154 25.67 -1.91 32.38
N SER A 155 25.89 -3.07 33.00
CA SER A 155 25.99 -3.21 34.45
C SER A 155 27.31 -2.59 34.91
N ASP A 156 27.27 -1.36 35.40
CA ASP A 156 28.40 -0.78 36.14
C ASP A 156 28.23 -1.10 37.63
N SER A 157 28.94 -2.12 38.08
CA SER A 157 29.09 -2.47 39.48
C SER A 157 30.20 -1.61 40.10
N SER A 158 29.82 -0.53 40.78
CA SER A 158 30.70 0.17 41.72
C SER A 158 30.22 -0.05 43.15
N GLU A 159 31.00 -0.88 43.84
CA GLU A 159 30.99 -1.15 45.26
C GLU A 159 31.57 0.05 46.02
N SER A 160 30.82 0.65 46.95
CA SER A 160 31.41 1.56 47.95
C SER A 160 30.65 1.51 49.28
N THR A 161 31.15 0.64 50.15
CA THR A 161 31.39 0.80 51.60
C THR A 161 30.54 1.82 52.38
N GLN A 162 29.73 1.27 53.29
CA GLN A 162 29.12 1.95 54.43
C GLN A 162 30.17 2.69 55.28
N LYS A 163 29.91 3.96 55.62
CA LYS A 163 30.55 4.62 56.75
C LYS A 163 29.47 5.22 57.64
N THR A 164 29.39 4.68 58.85
CA THR A 164 28.51 5.07 59.94
C THR A 164 28.85 6.48 60.43
N SER A 165 27.81 7.27 60.67
CA SER A 165 27.81 8.57 61.33
C SER A 165 28.11 8.47 62.82
N SER A 166 28.83 9.47 63.32
CA SER A 166 28.93 9.85 64.73
C SER A 166 27.61 10.36 65.30
#